data_AF-N6TY34-F1
#
_entry.id   AF-N6TY34-F1
#
_cell.length_a   1.000
_cell.length_b   1.000
_cell.length_c   1.000
_cell.angle_alpha   90.00
_cell.angle_beta   90.00
_cell.angle_gamma   90.00
#
_symmetry.space_group_name_H-M   'P 1'
#
loop_
_entity.id
_entity.type
_entity.pdbx_description
1 polymer ?
#
loop_
_entity_poly.entity_id
_entity_poly.type
_entity_poly.pdbx_seq_one_letter_code
_entity_poly.pdbx_strand_id
1 'polypeptide(L)'
;MLCARAMAEGDLGQLIRNSIVEALWVDVARRTKQLGATFIAYDEGIQSDDIVLAGAVWRRLYQMQYASPHHVEDCARYVRQHMAQLDRLQLLAVRPVKWELIDKM
;
A
#
# COMPACT_ATOMS: atom_id res chain seq x y z
N MET A 1 20.14 -7.95 -15.81
CA MET A 1 21.33 -8.83 -15.93
C MET A 1 20.99 -10.32 -16.03
N LEU A 2 19.99 -10.86 -15.32
CA LEU A 2 19.62 -12.29 -15.40
C LEU A 2 19.06 -12.73 -16.77
N CYS A 3 18.10 -12.00 -17.35
CA CYS A 3 17.54 -12.34 -18.66
C CYS A 3 18.61 -12.31 -19.78
N ALA A 4 19.52 -11.34 -19.74
CA ALA A 4 20.63 -11.24 -20.69
C ALA A 4 21.62 -12.41 -20.55
N ARG A 5 21.84 -12.91 -19.33
CA ARG A 5 22.66 -14.11 -19.08
C ARG A 5 21.95 -15.38 -19.53
N ALA A 6 20.65 -15.51 -19.27
CA ALA A 6 19.86 -16.65 -19.73
C ALA A 6 19.90 -16.79 -21.26
N MET A 7 19.90 -15.68 -22.01
CA MET A 7 20.00 -15.70 -23.48
C MET A 7 21.29 -16.32 -24.04
N ALA A 8 22.34 -16.50 -23.23
CA ALA A 8 23.54 -17.24 -23.63
C ALA A 8 23.30 -18.75 -23.76
N GLU A 9 22.23 -19.28 -23.16
CA GLU A 9 21.82 -20.70 -23.16
C GLU A 9 20.94 -21.07 -24.38
N GLY A 10 20.87 -20.21 -25.41
CA GLY A 10 20.08 -20.46 -26.61
C GLY A 10 18.58 -20.59 -26.34
N ASP A 11 17.94 -21.63 -26.90
CA ASP A 11 16.48 -21.81 -26.84
C ASP A 11 15.95 -22.02 -25.42
N LEU A 12 16.69 -22.74 -24.58
CA LEU A 12 16.34 -22.90 -23.16
C LEU A 12 16.36 -21.55 -22.43
N GLY A 13 17.35 -20.73 -22.77
CA GLY A 13 17.46 -19.35 -22.30
C GLY A 13 16.26 -18.48 -22.65
N GLN A 14 15.77 -18.61 -23.89
CA GLN A 14 14.57 -17.91 -24.36
C GLN A 14 13.32 -18.37 -23.62
N LEU A 15 13.16 -19.68 -23.39
CA LEU A 15 12.04 -20.24 -22.65
C LEU A 15 12.00 -19.70 -21.22
N ILE A 16 13.12 -19.80 -20.50
CA ILE A 16 13.25 -19.31 -19.11
C ILE A 16 12.96 -17.81 -19.05
N ARG A 17 13.51 -17.02 -19.97
CA ARG A 17 13.24 -15.58 -20.05
C ARG A 17 11.75 -15.32 -20.23
N ASN A 18 11.08 -15.99 -21.15
CA ASN A 18 9.65 -15.79 -21.41
C ASN A 18 8.81 -16.12 -20.17
N SER A 19 9.06 -17.27 -19.53
CA SER A 19 8.37 -17.64 -18.29
C SER A 19 8.60 -16.63 -17.15
N ILE A 20 9.82 -16.11 -17.00
CA ILE A 20 10.11 -15.06 -16.02
C ILE A 20 9.36 -13.77 -16.35
N VAL A 21 9.36 -13.34 -17.61
CA VAL A 21 8.67 -12.11 -18.04
C VAL A 21 7.16 -12.25 -17.83
N GLU A 22 6.59 -13.40 -18.14
CA GLU A 22 5.17 -13.70 -17.89
C GLU A 22 4.84 -13.63 -16.40
N ALA A 23 5.65 -14.28 -15.54
CA ALA A 23 5.46 -14.24 -14.09
C ALA A 23 5.56 -12.81 -13.54
N LEU A 24 6.52 -12.03 -14.02
CA LEU A 24 6.68 -10.61 -13.65
C LEU A 24 5.49 -9.77 -14.12
N TRP A 25 5.00 -10.01 -15.34
CA TRP A 25 3.83 -9.30 -15.88
C TRP A 25 2.60 -9.54 -15.01
N VAL A 26 2.34 -10.80 -14.66
CA VAL A 26 1.25 -11.19 -13.77
C VAL A 26 1.40 -10.55 -12.39
N ASP A 27 2.60 -10.54 -11.82
CA ASP A 27 2.84 -9.92 -10.50
C ASP A 27 2.62 -8.40 -10.53
N VAL A 28 3.11 -7.70 -11.56
CA VAL A 28 2.87 -6.25 -11.74
C VAL A 28 1.38 -5.97 -11.87
N ALA A 29 0.67 -6.70 -12.73
CA ALA A 29 -0.78 -6.52 -12.91
C ALA A 29 -1.54 -6.72 -11.60
N ARG A 30 -1.19 -7.76 -10.82
CA ARG A 30 -1.78 -8.03 -9.51
C ARG A 30 -1.53 -6.90 -8.52
N ARG A 31 -0.28 -6.42 -8.40
CA ARG A 31 0.08 -5.33 -7.49
C ARG A 31 -0.60 -4.03 -7.85
N THR A 32 -0.68 -3.70 -9.13
CA THR A 32 -1.38 -2.49 -9.60
C THR A 32 -2.87 -2.55 -9.25
N LYS A 33 -3.52 -3.69 -9.45
CA LYS A 33 -4.93 -3.87 -9.06
C LYS A 33 -5.14 -3.71 -7.54
N GLN A 34 -4.25 -4.29 -6.74
CA GLN A 34 -4.27 -4.15 -5.28
C GLN A 34 -4.05 -2.69 -4.84
N LEU A 35 -3.16 -1.95 -5.50
CA LEU A 35 -2.94 -0.53 -5.24
C LEU A 35 -4.21 0.28 -5.52
N GLY A 36 -4.85 0.09 -6.67
CA GLY A 36 -6.10 0.78 -7.01
C GLY A 36 -7.21 0.52 -5.98
N ALA A 37 -7.43 -0.74 -5.62
CA ALA A 37 -8.41 -1.11 -4.59
C ALA A 37 -8.06 -0.55 -3.20
N THR A 38 -6.77 -0.42 -2.89
CA THR A 38 -6.29 0.18 -1.64
C THR A 38 -6.64 1.66 -1.56
N PHE A 39 -6.42 2.43 -2.63
CA PHE A 39 -6.78 3.86 -2.65
C PHE A 39 -8.27 4.06 -2.42
N ILE A 40 -9.12 3.32 -3.14
CA ILE A 40 -10.58 3.38 -2.97
C ILE A 40 -10.98 3.04 -1.53
N ALA A 41 -10.39 1.99 -0.94
CA ALA A 41 -10.70 1.60 0.43
C ALA A 41 -10.27 2.63 1.47
N TYR A 42 -9.14 3.34 1.24
CA TYR A 42 -8.74 4.44 2.10
C TYR A 42 -9.65 5.66 1.93
N ASP A 43 -10.01 6.02 0.71
CA ASP A 43 -10.93 7.14 0.46
C ASP A 43 -12.30 6.90 1.12
N GLU A 44 -12.82 5.67 1.02
CA GLU A 44 -14.05 5.26 1.69
C GLU A 44 -13.88 5.29 3.21
N GLY A 45 -12.81 4.70 3.75
CA GLY A 45 -12.55 4.68 5.19
C GLY A 45 -12.35 6.08 5.79
N ILE A 46 -11.69 6.99 5.08
CA ILE A 46 -11.50 8.38 5.49
C ILE A 46 -12.83 9.14 5.49
N GLN A 47 -13.72 8.88 4.52
CA GLN A 47 -15.02 9.56 4.42
C GLN A 47 -16.12 8.94 5.31
N SER A 48 -15.96 7.70 5.77
CA SER A 48 -16.98 6.93 6.50
C SER A 48 -16.56 6.64 7.94
N ASP A 49 -16.72 5.39 8.40
CA ASP A 49 -16.54 4.92 9.77
C ASP A 49 -15.17 4.28 10.01
N ASP A 50 -14.73 4.29 11.28
CA ASP A 50 -13.45 3.73 11.69
C ASP A 50 -13.33 2.22 11.46
N ILE A 51 -14.45 1.50 11.41
CA ILE A 51 -14.47 0.06 11.09
C ILE A 51 -14.02 -0.16 9.64
N VAL A 52 -14.45 0.70 8.71
CA VAL A 52 -14.06 0.64 7.30
C VAL A 52 -12.58 0.99 7.15
N LEU A 53 -12.14 2.06 7.83
CA LEU A 53 -10.74 2.48 7.84
C LEU A 53 -9.82 1.41 8.43
N ALA A 54 -10.17 0.83 9.58
CA ALA A 54 -9.43 -0.27 10.20
C ALA A 54 -9.36 -1.49 9.27
N GLY A 55 -10.45 -1.81 8.58
CA GLY A 55 -10.48 -2.86 7.56
C GLY A 55 -9.58 -2.57 6.36
N ALA A 56 -9.48 -1.31 5.92
CA ALA A 56 -8.56 -0.90 4.85
C ALA A 56 -7.09 -0.99 5.30
N VAL A 57 -6.78 -0.47 6.49
CA VAL A 57 -5.46 -0.53 7.12
C VAL A 57 -5.01 -1.98 7.30
N TRP A 58 -5.87 -2.85 7.83
CA TRP A 58 -5.57 -4.26 8.06
C TRP A 58 -5.25 -5.01 6.75
N ARG A 59 -6.11 -4.87 5.74
CA ARG A 59 -5.90 -5.49 4.43
C ARG A 59 -4.59 -5.03 3.78
N ARG A 60 -4.21 -3.76 3.96
CA ARG A 60 -3.03 -3.19 3.31
C ARG A 60 -1.73 -3.47 4.05
N LEU A 61 -1.64 -3.11 5.33
CA LEU A 61 -0.39 -3.19 6.10
C LEU A 61 -0.07 -4.63 6.51
N TYR A 62 -1.10 -5.42 6.82
CA TYR A 62 -0.92 -6.79 7.30
C TYR A 62 -1.25 -7.84 6.23
N GLN A 63 -1.63 -7.43 5.02
CA GLN A 63 -1.94 -8.36 3.91
C GLN A 63 -2.98 -9.43 4.29
N MET A 64 -3.97 -9.07 5.12
CA MET A 64 -4.96 -10.00 5.70
C MET A 64 -4.37 -11.12 6.58
N GLN A 65 -3.12 -10.98 7.00
CA GLN A 65 -2.50 -11.86 7.99
C GLN A 65 -2.91 -11.43 9.40
N TYR A 66 -2.58 -12.26 10.38
CA TYR A 66 -2.82 -11.95 11.78
C TYR A 66 -2.15 -10.62 12.16
N ALA A 67 -2.92 -9.76 12.82
CA ALA A 67 -2.48 -8.49 13.36
C ALA A 67 -3.05 -8.35 14.77
N SER A 68 -2.26 -7.79 15.69
CA SER A 68 -2.79 -7.36 16.99
C SER A 68 -3.89 -6.32 16.73
N PRO A 69 -5.11 -6.49 17.29
CA PRO A 69 -6.19 -5.52 17.12
C PRO A 69 -5.79 -4.10 17.53
N HIS A 70 -4.96 -3.98 18.59
CA HIS A 70 -4.45 -2.70 19.06
C HIS A 70 -3.59 -1.99 18.01
N HIS A 71 -2.72 -2.71 17.27
CA HIS A 71 -1.90 -2.06 16.24
C HIS A 71 -2.75 -1.54 15.07
N VAL A 72 -3.82 -2.27 14.71
CA VAL A 72 -4.76 -1.83 13.67
C VAL A 72 -5.52 -0.59 14.15
N GLU A 73 -5.96 -0.59 15.40
CA GLU A 73 -6.62 0.54 16.04
C GLU A 73 -5.70 1.79 16.09
N ASP A 74 -4.46 1.64 16.55
CA ASP A 74 -3.50 2.75 16.64
C ASP A 74 -3.19 3.34 15.27
N CYS A 75 -3.06 2.49 14.24
CA CYS A 75 -2.90 2.93 12.86
C CYS A 75 -4.13 3.68 12.35
N ALA A 76 -5.35 3.20 12.63
CA ALA A 76 -6.58 3.88 12.24
C ALA A 76 -6.73 5.24 12.96
N ARG A 77 -6.47 5.27 14.27
CA ARG A 77 -6.48 6.48 15.10
C ARG A 77 -5.48 7.52 14.59
N TYR A 78 -4.27 7.07 14.26
CA TYR A 78 -3.23 7.91 13.67
C TYR A 78 -3.70 8.59 12.39
N VAL A 79 -4.27 7.82 11.47
CA VAL A 79 -4.79 8.36 10.20
C VAL A 79 -5.87 9.41 10.47
N ARG A 80 -6.81 9.13 11.37
CA ARG A 80 -7.89 10.07 11.71
C ARG A 80 -7.40 11.38 12.28
N GLN A 81 -6.49 11.33 13.25
CA GLN A 81 -5.96 12.55 13.86
C GLN A 81 -5.23 13.42 12.85
N HIS A 82 -4.47 12.79 11.96
CA HIS A 82 -3.74 13.48 10.92
C HIS A 82 -4.64 14.06 9.83
N MET A 83 -5.73 13.38 9.46
CA MET A 83 -6.75 13.96 8.58
C MET A 83 -7.40 15.19 9.24
N ALA A 84 -7.77 15.10 10.52
CA ALA A 84 -8.32 16.25 11.24
C ALA A 84 -7.31 17.42 11.39
N GLN A 85 -6.01 17.13 11.48
CA GLN A 85 -4.97 18.15 11.41
C GLN A 85 -4.91 18.80 10.02
N LEU A 86 -4.97 18.01 8.95
CA LEU A 86 -4.97 18.49 7.56
C LEU A 86 -6.20 19.35 7.24
N ASP A 87 -7.39 18.97 7.72
CA ASP A 87 -8.63 19.74 7.51
C ASP A 87 -8.55 21.16 8.09
N ARG A 88 -7.72 21.36 9.13
CA ARG A 88 -7.46 22.67 9.73
C ARG A 88 -6.44 23.50 8.95
N LEU A 89 -5.69 22.89 8.03
CA LEU A 89 -4.70 23.57 7.23
C LEU A 89 -5.32 24.13 5.96
N GLN A 90 -4.95 25.36 5.61
CA GLN A 90 -5.13 25.83 4.25
C GLN A 90 -4.09 25.14 3.37
N LEU A 91 -4.42 23.97 2.83
CA LEU A 91 -3.49 23.11 2.07
C LEU A 91 -2.79 23.83 0.89
N LEU A 92 -3.42 24.88 0.35
CA LEU A 92 -2.87 25.72 -0.72
C LEU A 92 -1.80 26.70 -0.23
N ALA A 93 -1.73 26.97 1.07
CA ALA A 93 -0.65 27.73 1.68
C ALA A 93 0.49 26.76 2.01
N VAL A 94 1.59 26.83 1.25
CA VAL A 94 2.76 25.98 1.42
C VAL A 94 3.35 26.17 2.83
N ARG A 95 2.94 25.32 3.77
CA ARG A 95 3.49 25.23 5.12
C ARG A 95 3.93 23.80 5.38
N PRO A 96 5.15 23.57 5.87
CA PRO A 96 5.61 22.22 6.20
C PRO A 96 4.76 21.65 7.33
N VAL A 97 4.11 20.52 7.08
CA VAL A 97 3.34 19.77 8.08
C VAL A 97 4.31 18.95 8.92
N LYS A 98 4.24 19.10 10.24
CA LYS A 98 4.95 18.23 11.19
C LYS A 98 4.03 17.08 11.56
N TRP A 99 4.42 15.87 11.21
CA TRP A 99 3.71 14.64 11.56
C TRP A 99 4.18 14.17 12.94
N GLU A 100 3.24 13.81 13.81
CA GLU A 100 3.58 13.15 15.08
C GLU A 100 3.88 11.67 14.83
N LEU A 101 4.64 11.03 15.71
CA LEU A 101 4.91 9.59 15.58
C LEU A 101 3.78 8.81 16.26
N ILE A 102 3.42 7.64 15.71
CA ILE A 102 2.41 6.74 16.30
C ILE A 102 2.73 6.44 17.78
N ASP A 103 4.00 6.21 18.12
CA ASP A 103 4.42 5.88 19.49
C ASP A 103 4.24 7.03 20.50
N LYS A 104 3.88 8.24 20.04
CA LYS A 104 3.68 9.43 20.88
C LYS A 104 2.19 9.76 21.09
N MET A 105 1.28 8.97 20.52
CA MET A 105 -0.17 9.09 20.66
C MET A 105 -0.71 8.27 21.82
#